data_AF-A0AA39NN72-F1
#
_entry.id   AF-A0AA39NN72-F1
#
_cell.length_a   1.000
_cell.length_b   1.000
_cell.length_c   1.000
_cell.angle_alpha   90.00
_cell.angle_beta   90.00
_cell.angle_gamma   90.00
#
_symmetry.space_group_name_H-M   'P 1'
#
loop_
_entity.id
_entity.type
_entity.pdbx_description
1 polymer ?
#
loop_
_entity_poly.entity_id
_entity_poly.type
_entity_poly.pdbx_seq_one_letter_code
_entity_poly.pdbx_strand_id
1 'polypeptide(L)' 'WDEMLTDDQIDIICGIYKKSQTDRRVQLTEDVSWFPKPSAWKGCGLDVGFWSADAESWYQHRIVRYIGGDFKCENQTQWR' A
#
# COMPACT_ATOMS: atom_id res chain seq x y z
N TRP A 1 -0.87 19.53 18.25
CA TRP A 1 -0.78 18.08 18.48
C TRP A 1 -0.90 17.45 17.12
N ASP A 2 0.21 17.01 16.55
CA ASP A 2 0.20 16.20 15.34
C ASP A 2 0.94 14.92 15.73
N GLU A 3 0.18 13.93 16.17
CA GLU A 3 0.72 12.61 16.46
C GLU A 3 1.03 11.97 15.11
N MET A 4 2.28 12.09 14.67
CA MET A 4 2.75 11.38 13.49
C MET A 4 2.59 9.88 13.74
N LEU A 5 1.90 9.19 12.83
CA LEU A 5 1.76 7.74 12.89
C LEU A 5 3.15 7.10 12.87
N THR A 6 3.36 6.10 13.71
CA THR A 6 4.58 5.28 13.65
C THR A 6 4.53 4.37 12.42
N ASP A 7 5.69 3.90 11.98
CA ASP A 7 5.78 2.97 10.84
C ASP A 7 4.93 1.70 11.08
N ASP A 8 4.88 1.19 12.32
CA ASP A 8 4.04 0.03 12.65
C ASP A 8 2.54 0.32 12.51
N GLN A 9 2.09 1.53 12.87
CA GLN A 9 0.69 1.93 12.69
C GLN A 9 0.35 2.09 11.21
N ILE A 10 1.26 2.66 10.42
CA ILE A 10 1.13 2.76 8.97
C ILE A 10 1.03 1.36 8.36
N ASP A 11 1.83 0.42 8.84
CA ASP A 11 1.87 -0.95 8.35
C ASP A 11 0.54 -1.68 8.62
N ILE A 12 -0.05 -1.46 9.79
CA ILE A 12 -1.38 -1.97 10.13
C ILE A 12 -2.46 -1.35 9.23
N ILE A 13 -2.46 -0.02 9.05
CA ILE A 13 -3.47 0.68 8.23
C ILE A 13 -3.35 0.29 6.75
N CYS A 14 -2.12 0.11 6.24
CA CYS A 14 -1.89 -0.29 4.86
C CYS A 14 -2.20 -1.79 4.61
N GLY A 15 -2.46 -2.56 5.65
CA GLY A 15 -2.75 -3.99 5.57
C GLY A 15 -1.55 -4.77 5.04
N ILE A 16 -0.36 -4.54 5.60
CA ILE A 16 0.83 -5.26 5.14
C ILE A 16 0.77 -6.72 5.56
N TYR A 17 1.14 -7.56 4.60
CA TYR A 17 1.32 -8.98 4.78
C TYR A 17 2.73 -9.38 4.33
N LYS A 18 3.45 -10.12 5.18
CA LYS A 18 4.79 -10.63 4.87
C LYS A 18 4.68 -12.01 4.23
N LYS A 19 4.95 -12.09 2.94
CA LYS A 19 4.99 -13.36 2.22
C LYS A 19 6.37 -13.98 2.38
N SER A 20 6.46 -15.09 3.09
CA SER A 20 7.67 -15.90 3.15
C SER A 20 7.69 -16.89 1.99
N GLN A 21 8.75 -16.85 1.18
CA GLN A 21 9.05 -17.90 0.22
C GLN A 21 10.23 -18.71 0.75
N THR A 22 9.95 -19.94 1.19
CA THR A 22 11.00 -20.88 1.59
C THR A 22 11.45 -21.65 0.35
N ASP A 23 12.49 -21.15 -0.33
CA ASP A 23 13.29 -22.03 -1.17
C ASP A 23 14.46 -22.57 -0.34
N ARG A 24 14.93 -23.79 -0.65
CA ARG A 24 15.76 -24.67 0.19
C ARG A 24 17.13 -24.11 0.61
N ARG A 25 17.43 -22.84 0.32
CA ARG A 25 18.70 -22.16 0.65
C ARG A 25 18.58 -20.69 1.07
N VAL A 26 17.45 -20.02 0.82
CA VAL A 26 17.26 -18.58 1.14
C VAL A 26 15.81 -18.34 1.53
N GLN A 27 15.60 -17.77 2.71
CA GLN A 27 14.29 -17.28 3.14
C GLN A 27 14.14 -15.84 2.64
N LEU A 28 13.40 -15.67 1.53
CA LEU A 28 13.03 -14.35 1.06
C LEU A 28 11.69 -13.96 1.69
N THR A 29 11.65 -12.78 2.29
CA THR A 29 10.44 -12.21 2.86
C THR A 29 10.08 -11.00 2.02
N GLU A 30 8.91 -11.03 1.39
CA GLU A 30 8.41 -9.92 0.58
C GLU A 30 7.22 -9.28 1.29
N ASP A 31 7.30 -7.97 1.49
CA ASP A 31 6.21 -7.18 2.07
C ASP A 31 5.25 -6.79 0.95
N VAL A 32 4.01 -7.31 1.02
CA VAL A 32 2.91 -6.94 0.14
C VAL A 32 1.84 -6.21 0.93
N SER A 33 1.14 -5.25 0.34
CA SER A 33 0.13 -4.46 1.05
C SER A 33 -1.17 -4.29 0.24
N TRP A 34 -2.25 -4.02 0.96
CA TRP A 34 -3.58 -3.76 0.37
C TRP A 34 -3.73 -2.31 -0.07
N PHE A 35 -3.10 -1.39 0.66
CA PHE A 35 -3.01 0.02 0.31
C PHE A 35 -1.54 0.45 0.19
N PRO A 36 -1.23 1.48 -0.63
CA PRO A 36 0.13 1.95 -0.77
C PRO A 36 0.58 2.66 0.49
N LYS A 37 1.82 2.38 0.92
CA LYS A 37 2.48 3.16 1.97
C LYS A 37 2.68 4.60 1.54
N PRO A 38 2.83 5.57 2.48
CA PRO A 38 3.19 6.95 2.16
C PRO A 38 4.42 7.07 1.25
N SER A 39 5.38 6.15 1.35
CA SER A 39 6.58 6.12 0.49
C SER A 39 6.29 5.80 -0.98
N ALA A 40 5.18 5.12 -1.30
CA ALA A 40 4.74 4.88 -2.68
C ALA A 40 4.00 6.09 -3.27
N TRP A 41 3.35 6.90 -2.42
CA TRP A 41 2.73 8.16 -2.84
C TRP A 41 3.76 9.26 -3.06
N LYS A 42 4.85 9.27 -2.28
CA LYS A 42 5.82 10.37 -2.27
C LYS A 42 6.35 10.68 -3.67
N GLY A 43 6.10 11.90 -4.14
CA GLY A 43 6.55 12.39 -5.45
C GLY A 43 5.71 11.92 -6.65
N CYS A 44 4.60 11.21 -6.43
CA CYS A 44 3.62 10.97 -7.49
C CYS A 44 2.72 12.21 -7.69
N GLY A 45 1.98 12.27 -8.81
CA GLY A 45 1.09 13.40 -9.11
C GLY A 45 -0.09 13.58 -8.14
N LEU A 46 -0.31 12.62 -7.24
CA LEU A 46 -1.35 12.66 -6.21
C LEU A 46 -0.81 13.12 -4.84
N ASP A 47 0.50 13.31 -4.70
CA ASP A 47 1.17 13.82 -3.49
C ASP A 47 1.10 15.36 -3.43
N VAL A 48 -0.11 15.89 -3.27
CA VAL A 48 -0.39 17.34 -3.24
C VAL A 48 -0.52 17.92 -1.83
N GLY A 49 -0.28 17.11 -0.79
CA GLY A 49 -0.34 17.51 0.62
C GLY A 49 -1.75 17.53 1.23
N PHE A 50 -2.78 17.18 0.46
CA PHE A 50 -4.16 17.03 0.94
C PHE A 50 -4.90 15.96 0.11
N TRP A 51 -6.08 15.54 0.58
CA TRP A 51 -6.95 14.62 -0.16
C TRP A 51 -7.62 15.34 -1.34
N SER A 52 -7.07 15.18 -2.54
CA SER A 52 -7.60 15.77 -3.76
C SER A 52 -8.73 14.91 -4.36
N ALA A 53 -9.48 15.50 -5.29
CA ALA A 53 -10.49 14.76 -6.07
C ALA A 53 -9.87 13.58 -6.85
N ASP A 54 -8.62 13.74 -7.32
CA ASP A 54 -7.89 12.67 -8.00
C ASP A 54 -7.51 11.53 -7.04
N ALA A 55 -7.14 11.86 -5.80
CA ALA A 55 -6.88 10.86 -4.75
C ALA A 55 -8.17 10.08 -4.40
N GLU A 56 -9.31 10.77 -4.35
CA GLU A 56 -10.62 10.14 -4.15
C GLU A 56 -10.98 9.21 -5.30
N SER A 57 -10.85 9.68 -6.54
CA SER A 57 -11.11 8.88 -7.74
C SER A 57 -10.23 7.63 -7.78
N TRP A 58 -8.94 7.76 -7.47
CA TRP A 58 -8.03 6.62 -7.37
C TRP A 58 -8.51 5.61 -6.32
N TYR A 59 -8.93 6.07 -5.14
CA TYR A 59 -9.38 5.21 -4.06
C TYR A 59 -10.67 4.46 -4.43
N GLN A 60 -11.65 5.17 -4.99
CA GLN A 60 -12.91 4.58 -5.44
C GLN A 60 -12.68 3.50 -6.50
N HIS A 61 -11.84 3.76 -7.50
CA HIS A 61 -11.48 2.75 -8.51
C HIS A 61 -10.85 1.51 -7.89
N ARG A 62 -9.98 1.68 -6.89
CA ARG A 62 -9.35 0.57 -6.15
C ARG A 62 -10.39 -0.26 -5.40
N ILE A 63 -11.30 0.39 -4.69
CA ILE A 63 -12.36 -0.28 -3.92
C ILE A 63 -13.31 -1.06 -4.83
N VAL A 64 -13.67 -0.50 -5.99
CA VAL A 64 -14.51 -1.21 -6.99
C VAL A 64 -13.84 -2.50 -7.46
N ARG A 65 -12.52 -2.50 -7.69
CA ARG A 65 -11.77 -3.71 -8.06
C ARG A 65 -11.82 -4.76 -6.96
N TYR A 66 -11.64 -4.35 -5.70
CA TYR A 66 -11.72 -5.26 -4.56
C TYR A 66 -13.12 -5.86 -4.41
N ILE A 67 -14.18 -5.05 -4.45
CA ILE A 67 -15.56 -5.55 -4.41
C ILE A 67 -15.85 -6.48 -5.60
N GLY A 68 -15.25 -6.20 -6.76
CA GLY A 68 -15.34 -7.05 -7.96
C GLY A 68 -14.57 -8.37 -7.90
N GLY A 69 -13.84 -8.66 -6.80
CA GLY A 69 -13.10 -9.90 -6.61
C GLY A 69 -11.64 -9.87 -7.06
N ASP A 70 -11.16 -8.73 -7.58
CA ASP A 70 -9.75 -8.55 -7.97
C ASP A 70 -8.91 -8.15 -6.73
N PHE A 71 -8.83 -9.08 -5.78
CA PHE A 71 -8.09 -8.92 -4.54
C PHE A 71 -6.62 -9.26 -4.74
N LYS A 72 -5.80 -8.24 -4.98
CA LYS A 72 -4.36 -8.39 -5.13
C LYS A 72 -3.61 -7.47 -4.17
N CYS A 73 -2.82 -8.07 -3.28
CA CYS A 73 -1.78 -7.35 -2.56
C CYS A 73 -0.64 -7.03 -3.53
N GLU A 74 -0.18 -5.79 -3.50
CA GLU A 74 0.91 -5.33 -4.35
C GLU A 74 2.17 -5.12 -3.50
N ASN A 75 3.34 -5.40 -4.06
CA ASN A 75 4.62 -5.11 -3.44
C ASN A 75 5.11 -3.69 -3.77
N GLN A 76 6.26 -3.30 -3.20
CA GLN A 76 6.79 -1.94 -3.37
C GLN A 76 7.04 -1.54 -4.84
N THR A 77 7.43 -2.47 -5.72
CA THR A 77 7.69 -2.16 -7.13
C THR A 77 6.40 -2.05 -7.95
N GLN A 78 5.34 -2.73 -7.53
CA GLN A 78 4.01 -2.66 -8.16
C GLN A 78 3.22 -1.41 -7.75
N TRP A 79 3.57 -0.80 -6.62
CA TRP A 79 2.97 0.46 -6.16
C TRP A 79 3.59 1.72 -6.78
N ARG A 80 4.79 1.64 -7.36
CA ARG A 80 5.45 2.73 -8.09
C ARG A 80 4.93 2.85 -9.51
#